data_AF-A0A7J4PIS1-F1
#
_entry.id   AF-A0A7J4PIS1-F1
#
_cell.length_a   1.000
_cell.length_b   1.000
_cell.length_c   1.000
_cell.angle_alpha   90.00
_cell.angle_beta   90.00
_cell.angle_gamma   90.00
#
_symmetry.space_group_name_H-M   'P 1'
#
loop_
_entity.id
_entity.type
_entity.pdbx_description
1 polymer ?
#
loop_
_entity_poly.entity_id
_entity_poly.type
_entity_poly.pdbx_seq_one_letter_code
_entity_poly.pdbx_strand_id
1 'polypeptide(L)'
;MKVSEIMSEGPICVKEGDFVTHARQMMRDYFLRGLVVVDEGDKLVGMLTDQDILRVTATRSNVTVRGYARECPTVTPDMEIQKAAKLMLEAKMNRVPVVASTTDRTVLGVLSNSDLLKNMKLPKGAPENVGKIMTRKVETCHPDERVTKVWAHMLEAGYTGIPVVSEKEEIQGMITRRDVLKSGAVRIGAEDSRGTRTSETAKVEKIMSTPAYTLTEDDSIERTREMIIHYDIGRVTVVNGTKVVGIVDRQDLLAAFVSGVSG
;
A
#
# COMPACT_ATOMS: atom_id res chain seq x y z
N MET A 1 -0.64 3.03 -24.92
CA MET A 1 0.58 2.60 -24.20
C MET A 1 0.21 1.31 -23.51
N LYS A 2 1.01 0.28 -23.74
CA LYS A 2 0.79 -1.09 -23.29
C LYS A 2 1.42 -1.32 -21.93
N VAL A 3 0.92 -2.32 -21.21
CA VAL A 3 1.46 -2.74 -19.91
C VAL A 3 2.92 -3.18 -20.03
N SER A 4 3.30 -3.89 -21.09
CA SER A 4 4.69 -4.29 -21.38
C SER A 4 5.70 -3.15 -21.35
N GLU A 5 5.28 -1.93 -21.72
CA GLU A 5 6.16 -0.77 -21.79
C GLU A 5 6.52 -0.21 -20.40
N ILE A 6 5.76 -0.56 -19.36
CA ILE A 6 5.88 0.06 -18.02
C ILE A 6 5.92 -0.93 -16.85
N MET A 7 5.63 -2.22 -17.09
CA MET A 7 5.69 -3.24 -16.04
C MET A 7 7.13 -3.48 -15.58
N SER A 8 7.28 -3.90 -14.33
CA SER A 8 8.56 -4.43 -13.85
C SER A 8 8.67 -5.91 -14.21
N GLU A 9 9.75 -6.31 -14.88
CA GLU A 9 10.05 -7.71 -15.21
C GLU A 9 10.69 -8.45 -14.02
N GLY A 10 10.71 -9.79 -14.09
CA GLY A 10 11.39 -10.64 -13.12
C GLY A 10 10.90 -10.45 -11.67
N PRO A 11 9.59 -10.58 -11.40
CA PRO A 11 9.07 -10.32 -10.08
C PRO A 11 9.55 -11.39 -9.09
N ILE A 12 9.72 -10.98 -7.84
CA ILE A 12 9.99 -11.90 -6.74
C ILE A 12 8.71 -12.70 -6.47
N CYS A 13 8.77 -14.00 -6.73
CA CYS A 13 7.69 -14.96 -6.54
C CYS A 13 7.98 -15.91 -5.39
N VAL A 14 6.92 -16.46 -4.80
CA VAL A 14 6.95 -17.63 -3.91
C VAL A 14 6.12 -18.75 -4.52
N LYS A 15 6.47 -20.00 -4.22
CA LYS A 15 5.70 -21.15 -4.65
C LYS A 15 4.49 -21.33 -3.74
N GLU A 16 3.38 -21.81 -4.28
CA GLU A 16 2.15 -22.00 -3.51
C GLU A 16 2.28 -23.01 -2.36
N GLY A 17 3.24 -23.93 -2.48
CA GLY A 17 3.63 -24.90 -1.46
C GLY A 17 4.58 -24.34 -0.40
N ASP A 18 5.19 -23.17 -0.61
CA ASP A 18 6.10 -22.57 0.36
C ASP A 18 5.37 -22.27 1.67
N PHE A 19 6.09 -22.33 2.79
CA PHE A 19 5.52 -21.92 4.06
C PHE A 19 5.35 -20.40 4.11
N VAL A 20 4.26 -19.97 4.73
CA VAL A 20 3.97 -18.54 4.93
C VAL A 20 5.06 -17.82 5.72
N THR A 21 5.80 -18.54 6.56
CA THR A 21 6.98 -18.03 7.29
C THR A 21 8.11 -17.59 6.35
N HIS A 22 8.32 -18.31 5.25
CA HIS A 22 9.29 -17.95 4.21
C HIS A 22 8.84 -16.69 3.45
N ALA A 23 7.58 -16.65 3.00
CA ALA A 23 7.00 -15.46 2.36
C ALA A 23 7.12 -14.21 3.25
N ARG A 24 6.82 -14.37 4.56
CA ARG A 24 6.98 -13.29 5.55
C ARG A 24 8.42 -12.82 5.70
N GLN A 25 9.39 -13.73 5.69
CA GLN A 25 10.80 -13.37 5.71
C GLN A 25 11.17 -12.56 4.47
N MET A 26 10.81 -13.04 3.27
CA MET A 26 11.08 -12.33 2.02
C MET A 26 10.48 -10.93 2.00
N MET A 27 9.24 -10.77 2.46
CA MET A 27 8.61 -9.44 2.52
C MET A 27 9.35 -8.47 3.43
N ARG A 28 9.90 -8.94 4.55
CA ARG A 28 10.70 -8.10 5.45
C ARG A 28 12.06 -7.77 4.84
N ASP A 29 12.79 -8.79 4.40
CA ASP A 29 14.19 -8.67 3.98
C ASP A 29 14.32 -7.80 2.71
N TYR A 30 13.34 -7.91 1.80
CA TYR A 30 13.28 -7.14 0.56
C TYR A 30 12.33 -5.93 0.62
N PHE A 31 11.76 -5.61 1.79
CA PHE A 31 10.77 -4.54 1.99
C PHE A 31 9.60 -4.56 0.99
N LEU A 32 9.16 -5.76 0.60
CA LEU A 32 8.14 -5.95 -0.41
C LEU A 32 6.76 -5.69 0.18
N ARG A 33 5.93 -4.95 -0.56
CA ARG A 33 4.53 -4.68 -0.21
C ARG A 33 3.57 -5.79 -0.63
N GLY A 34 4.08 -6.79 -1.35
CA GLY A 34 3.36 -7.99 -1.75
C GLY A 34 4.25 -8.95 -2.51
N LEU A 35 3.83 -10.21 -2.60
CA LEU A 35 4.52 -11.30 -3.28
C LEU A 35 3.60 -11.97 -4.28
N VAL A 36 4.12 -12.28 -5.46
CA VAL A 36 3.38 -13.09 -6.44
C VAL A 36 3.48 -14.56 -6.02
N VAL A 37 2.36 -15.26 -6.07
CA VAL A 37 2.28 -16.69 -5.75
C VAL A 37 2.13 -17.46 -7.05
N VAL A 38 3.02 -18.41 -7.30
CA VAL A 38 3.01 -19.24 -8.49
C VAL A 38 3.01 -20.73 -8.15
N ASP A 39 2.57 -21.57 -9.08
CA ASP A 39 2.72 -23.01 -8.99
C ASP A 39 4.15 -23.46 -9.36
N GLU A 40 4.39 -24.77 -9.38
CA GLU A 40 5.69 -25.34 -9.78
C GLU A 40 6.10 -24.96 -11.22
N GLY A 41 5.13 -24.75 -12.11
CA GLY A 41 5.32 -24.36 -13.51
C GLY A 41 5.31 -22.85 -13.77
N ASP A 42 5.52 -22.03 -12.72
CA ASP A 42 5.52 -20.56 -12.76
C ASP A 42 4.21 -19.92 -13.23
N LYS A 43 3.10 -20.67 -13.15
CA LYS A 43 1.76 -20.14 -13.44
C LYS A 43 1.22 -19.42 -12.23
N LEU A 44 0.56 -18.28 -12.46
CA LEU A 44 -0.05 -17.47 -11.44
C LEU A 44 -1.12 -18.23 -10.65
N VAL A 45 -0.92 -18.35 -9.35
CA VAL A 45 -1.90 -18.84 -8.38
C VAL A 45 -2.63 -17.66 -7.73
N GLY A 46 -1.88 -16.62 -7.32
CA GLY A 46 -2.46 -15.44 -6.68
C GLY A 46 -1.41 -14.44 -6.20
N MET A 47 -1.78 -13.60 -5.23
CA MET A 47 -0.88 -12.61 -4.64
C MET A 47 -1.05 -12.55 -3.12
N LEU A 48 0.05 -12.35 -2.41
CA LEU A 48 0.07 -12.01 -0.98
C LEU A 48 0.32 -10.51 -0.81
N THR A 49 -0.38 -9.90 0.14
CA THR A 49 -0.19 -8.50 0.55
C THR A 49 0.41 -8.43 1.96
N ASP A 50 0.81 -7.22 2.36
CA ASP A 50 1.28 -6.95 3.73
C ASP A 50 0.22 -7.37 4.76
N GLN A 51 -1.05 -7.08 4.52
CA GLN A 51 -2.15 -7.43 5.40
C GLN A 51 -2.32 -8.95 5.56
N ASP A 52 -2.12 -9.73 4.49
CA ASP A 52 -2.26 -11.19 4.53
C ASP A 52 -1.17 -11.79 5.43
N ILE A 53 0.07 -11.33 5.26
CA ILE A 53 1.21 -11.80 6.06
C ILE A 53 1.14 -11.31 7.52
N LEU A 54 0.64 -10.12 7.77
CA LEU A 54 0.52 -9.56 9.13
C LEU A 54 -0.53 -10.29 9.98
N ARG A 55 -1.51 -10.94 9.35
CA ARG A 55 -2.56 -11.73 10.02
C ARG A 55 -2.13 -13.15 10.38
N VAL A 56 -0.92 -13.55 10.01
CA VAL A 56 -0.39 -14.89 10.31
C VAL A 56 0.05 -14.93 11.77
N THR A 57 -0.92 -15.16 12.65
CA THR A 57 -0.69 -15.41 14.07
C THR A 57 -0.19 -16.85 14.21
N ALA A 58 1.09 -17.00 14.53
CA ALA A 58 1.75 -18.29 14.53
C ALA A 58 1.15 -19.25 15.56
N THR A 59 0.35 -20.21 15.10
CA THR A 59 0.14 -21.49 15.81
C THR A 59 0.07 -22.70 14.87
N ARG A 60 0.09 -22.50 13.54
CA ARG A 60 0.22 -23.59 12.57
C ARG A 60 1.42 -23.34 11.65
N SER A 61 2.58 -23.82 12.08
CA SER A 61 3.86 -23.72 11.35
C SER A 61 3.86 -24.42 9.97
N ASN A 62 2.78 -25.11 9.61
CA ASN A 62 2.66 -25.92 8.38
C ASN A 62 1.65 -25.32 7.38
N VAL A 63 1.23 -24.06 7.53
CA VAL A 63 0.36 -23.42 6.53
C VAL A 63 1.19 -22.94 5.36
N THR A 64 0.75 -23.31 4.16
CA THR A 64 1.39 -22.89 2.91
C THR A 64 0.83 -21.56 2.42
N VAL A 65 1.59 -20.89 1.56
CA VAL A 65 1.21 -19.63 0.93
C VAL A 65 -0.14 -19.72 0.22
N ARG A 66 -0.48 -20.87 -0.38
CA ARG A 66 -1.77 -21.07 -1.06
C ARG A 66 -2.98 -20.71 -0.20
N GLY A 67 -2.94 -20.99 1.11
CA GLY A 67 -4.05 -20.70 2.01
C GLY A 67 -4.31 -19.21 2.27
N TYR A 68 -3.36 -18.34 1.91
CA TYR A 68 -3.44 -16.89 2.07
C TYR A 68 -3.39 -16.13 0.74
N ALA A 69 -3.04 -16.81 -0.36
CA ALA A 69 -2.96 -16.21 -1.67
C ALA A 69 -4.34 -15.71 -2.11
N ARG A 70 -4.41 -14.44 -2.50
CA ARG A 70 -5.64 -13.81 -2.99
C ARG A 70 -5.70 -13.88 -4.51
N GLU A 71 -6.88 -14.08 -5.04
CA GLU A 71 -7.13 -13.89 -6.47
C GLU A 71 -6.87 -12.43 -6.86
N CYS A 72 -6.28 -12.23 -8.03
CA CYS A 72 -5.95 -10.93 -8.58
C CYS A 72 -6.44 -10.86 -10.03
N PRO A 73 -6.74 -9.64 -10.55
CA PRO A 73 -7.18 -9.50 -11.92
C PRO A 73 -6.07 -9.92 -12.89
N THR A 74 -6.46 -10.56 -13.99
CA THR A 74 -5.54 -10.95 -15.05
C THR A 74 -5.15 -9.73 -15.87
N VAL A 75 -3.86 -9.38 -15.86
CA VAL A 75 -3.27 -8.34 -16.70
C VAL A 75 -2.24 -8.97 -17.63
N THR A 76 -2.25 -8.57 -18.90
CA THR A 76 -1.37 -9.10 -19.96
C THR A 76 -0.49 -8.00 -20.55
N PRO A 77 0.69 -8.33 -21.13
CA PRO A 77 1.63 -7.36 -21.69
C PRO A 77 1.04 -6.44 -22.77
N ASP A 78 0.07 -6.92 -23.55
CA ASP A 78 -0.60 -6.23 -24.65
C ASP A 78 -1.83 -5.41 -24.22
N MET A 79 -2.20 -5.47 -22.94
CA MET A 79 -3.29 -4.69 -22.38
C MET A 79 -2.95 -3.19 -22.38
N GLU A 80 -3.92 -2.31 -22.69
CA GLU A 80 -3.76 -0.87 -22.50
C GLU A 80 -3.67 -0.51 -21.02
N ILE A 81 -2.77 0.40 -20.66
CA ILE A 81 -2.55 0.81 -19.26
C ILE A 81 -3.82 1.37 -18.60
N GLN A 82 -4.72 2.00 -19.36
CA GLN A 82 -5.99 2.53 -18.86
C GLN A 82 -6.94 1.40 -18.43
N LYS A 83 -7.00 0.32 -19.22
CA LYS A 83 -7.80 -0.86 -18.89
C LYS A 83 -7.22 -1.58 -17.67
N ALA A 84 -5.90 -1.71 -17.60
CA ALA A 84 -5.22 -2.28 -16.43
C ALA A 84 -5.48 -1.45 -15.16
N ALA A 85 -5.39 -0.12 -15.25
CA ALA A 85 -5.69 0.79 -14.15
C ALA A 85 -7.12 0.60 -13.62
N LYS A 86 -8.11 0.48 -14.52
CA LYS A 86 -9.51 0.20 -14.15
C LYS A 86 -9.66 -1.13 -13.41
N LEU A 87 -9.06 -2.20 -13.91
CA LEU A 87 -9.08 -3.52 -13.25
C LEU A 87 -8.44 -3.47 -11.85
N MET A 88 -7.32 -2.75 -11.72
CA MET A 88 -6.62 -2.58 -10.44
C MET A 88 -7.45 -1.78 -9.42
N LEU A 89 -8.13 -0.72 -9.86
CA LEU A 89 -9.05 0.07 -9.02
C LEU A 89 -10.24 -0.76 -8.56
N GLU A 90 -10.90 -1.48 -9.47
CA GLU A 90 -12.04 -2.35 -9.17
C GLU A 90 -11.67 -3.46 -8.17
N ALA A 91 -10.49 -4.06 -8.34
CA ALA A 91 -9.95 -5.07 -7.42
C ALA A 91 -9.38 -4.48 -6.11
N LYS A 92 -9.29 -3.15 -5.99
CA LYS A 92 -8.62 -2.43 -4.88
C LYS A 92 -7.18 -2.91 -4.64
N MET A 93 -6.47 -3.23 -5.72
CA MET A 93 -5.10 -3.76 -5.67
C MET A 93 -4.09 -2.72 -6.15
N ASN A 94 -3.12 -2.42 -5.30
CA ASN A 94 -2.06 -1.44 -5.63
C ASN A 94 -1.00 -2.01 -6.58
N ARG A 95 -0.94 -3.32 -6.72
CA ARG A 95 -0.01 -4.08 -7.57
C ARG A 95 -0.72 -5.33 -8.05
N VAL A 96 -0.44 -5.73 -9.28
CA VAL A 96 -1.00 -6.95 -9.89
C VAL A 96 0.07 -7.67 -10.72
N PRO A 97 0.10 -9.01 -10.72
CA PRO A 97 0.96 -9.77 -11.61
C PRO A 97 0.55 -9.56 -13.08
N VAL A 98 1.55 -9.54 -13.96
CA VAL A 98 1.35 -9.56 -15.41
C VAL A 98 1.67 -10.97 -15.91
N VAL A 99 0.73 -11.60 -16.58
CA VAL A 99 0.86 -12.96 -17.12
C VAL A 99 0.92 -12.96 -18.64
N ALA A 100 1.56 -13.98 -19.23
CA ALA A 100 1.79 -14.07 -20.66
C ALA A 100 0.50 -13.93 -21.49
N SER A 101 -0.58 -14.60 -21.09
CA SER A 101 -1.90 -14.42 -21.67
C SER A 101 -3.02 -14.87 -20.71
N THR A 102 -4.27 -14.79 -21.15
CA THR A 102 -5.42 -15.29 -20.37
C THR A 102 -5.47 -16.81 -20.29
N THR A 103 -4.86 -17.52 -21.25
CA THR A 103 -4.77 -18.98 -21.28
C THR A 103 -3.45 -19.47 -20.72
N ASP A 104 -2.35 -18.78 -21.02
CA ASP A 104 -1.03 -19.02 -20.46
C ASP A 104 -0.77 -18.07 -19.29
N ARG A 105 -1.01 -18.58 -18.08
CA ARG A 105 -0.85 -17.80 -16.84
C ARG A 105 0.59 -17.70 -16.33
N THR A 106 1.62 -17.99 -17.15
CA THR A 106 3.02 -17.76 -16.73
C THR A 106 3.24 -16.30 -16.37
N VAL A 107 3.79 -16.05 -15.17
CA VAL A 107 4.08 -14.69 -14.70
C VAL A 107 5.30 -14.14 -15.41
N LEU A 108 5.15 -12.95 -16.01
CA LEU A 108 6.22 -12.23 -16.69
C LEU A 108 6.72 -11.03 -15.88
N GLY A 109 5.84 -10.41 -15.11
CA GLY A 109 6.11 -9.14 -14.46
C GLY A 109 5.09 -8.77 -13.39
N VAL A 110 5.24 -7.55 -12.86
CA VAL A 110 4.27 -6.91 -11.97
C VAL A 110 4.03 -5.48 -12.44
N LEU A 111 2.76 -5.07 -12.43
CA LEU A 111 2.33 -3.70 -12.65
C LEU A 111 1.87 -3.08 -11.33
N SER A 112 2.26 -1.84 -11.04
CA SER A 112 1.87 -1.12 -9.83
C SER A 112 1.18 0.22 -10.13
N ASN A 113 0.45 0.76 -9.15
CA ASN A 113 -0.08 2.13 -9.22
C ASN A 113 1.02 3.15 -9.48
N SER A 114 2.25 2.92 -8.99
CA SER A 114 3.37 3.83 -9.23
C SER A 114 3.80 3.82 -10.70
N ASP A 115 3.77 2.66 -11.37
CA ASP A 115 4.09 2.56 -12.80
C ASP A 115 3.02 3.27 -13.64
N LEU A 116 1.74 3.06 -13.28
CA LEU A 116 0.61 3.74 -13.90
C LEU A 116 0.67 5.26 -13.70
N LEU A 117 0.81 5.72 -12.45
CA LEU A 117 0.88 7.14 -12.13
C LEU A 117 2.08 7.83 -12.77
N LYS A 118 3.21 7.15 -13.00
CA LYS A 118 4.36 7.76 -13.70
C LYS A 118 4.09 7.97 -15.19
N ASN A 119 3.25 7.15 -15.82
CA ASN A 119 3.13 7.09 -17.27
C ASN A 119 1.77 7.55 -17.81
N MET A 120 0.72 7.60 -16.98
CA MET A 120 -0.59 8.09 -17.39
C MET A 120 -0.63 9.62 -17.49
N LYS A 121 -1.45 10.13 -18.41
CA LYS A 121 -1.81 11.54 -18.50
C LYS A 121 -3.12 11.76 -17.78
N LEU A 122 -3.27 12.91 -17.11
CA LEU A 122 -4.56 13.27 -16.53
C LEU A 122 -5.55 13.50 -17.69
N PRO A 123 -6.73 12.84 -17.69
CA PRO A 123 -7.70 13.00 -18.75
C PRO A 123 -8.39 14.37 -18.68
N LYS A 124 -8.92 14.83 -19.81
CA LYS A 124 -9.84 15.99 -19.80
C LYS A 124 -11.08 15.63 -18.98
N GLY A 125 -11.53 16.55 -18.12
CA GLY A 125 -12.67 16.31 -17.23
C GLY A 125 -12.34 15.54 -15.95
N ALA A 126 -11.05 15.33 -15.66
CA ALA A 126 -10.64 14.88 -14.32
C ALA A 126 -11.08 15.89 -13.25
N PRO A 127 -11.23 15.45 -11.98
CA PRO A 127 -11.53 16.34 -10.87
C PRO A 127 -10.54 17.52 -10.80
N GLU A 128 -11.07 18.71 -10.52
CA GLU A 128 -10.31 19.97 -10.61
C GLU A 128 -9.17 20.05 -9.59
N ASN A 129 -9.38 19.54 -8.37
CA ASN A 129 -8.44 19.67 -7.27
C ASN A 129 -8.54 18.51 -6.27
N VAL A 130 -7.60 18.48 -5.33
CA VAL A 130 -7.50 17.49 -4.26
C VAL A 130 -8.77 17.41 -3.43
N GLY A 131 -9.42 18.54 -3.15
CA GLY A 131 -10.66 18.60 -2.38
C GLY A 131 -11.82 17.78 -2.96
N LYS A 132 -11.78 17.46 -4.26
CA LYS A 132 -12.76 16.60 -4.94
C LYS A 132 -12.49 15.10 -4.84
N ILE A 133 -11.25 14.70 -4.54
CA ILE A 133 -10.84 13.29 -4.51
C ILE A 133 -10.42 12.81 -3.12
N MET A 134 -10.14 13.72 -2.20
CA MET A 134 -9.65 13.36 -0.87
C MET A 134 -10.72 12.66 -0.03
N THR A 135 -10.27 11.76 0.83
CA THR A 135 -11.09 11.21 1.91
C THR A 135 -11.18 12.22 3.05
N ARG A 136 -12.40 12.68 3.38
CA ARG A 136 -12.67 13.69 4.42
C ARG A 136 -12.68 13.14 5.84
N LYS A 137 -13.11 11.88 6.02
CA LYS A 137 -13.06 11.22 7.34
C LYS A 137 -11.66 10.68 7.56
N VAL A 138 -10.84 11.46 8.25
CA VAL A 138 -9.44 11.12 8.52
C VAL A 138 -9.29 10.68 9.97
N GLU A 139 -8.88 9.43 10.17
CA GLU A 139 -8.41 8.98 11.48
C GLU A 139 -7.03 9.57 11.75
N THR A 140 -6.80 10.04 12.98
CA THR A 140 -5.52 10.63 13.41
C THR A 140 -5.05 9.99 14.71
N CYS A 141 -3.80 10.22 15.08
CA CYS A 141 -3.24 9.79 16.37
C CYS A 141 -2.36 10.89 16.97
N HIS A 142 -2.02 10.75 18.25
CA HIS A 142 -1.20 11.72 18.98
C HIS A 142 0.27 11.28 19.13
N PRO A 143 1.22 12.23 19.21
CA PRO A 143 2.66 11.95 19.32
C PRO A 143 3.04 11.12 20.55
N ASP A 144 2.28 11.23 21.64
CA ASP A 144 2.54 10.56 22.90
C ASP A 144 1.90 9.16 23.01
N GLU A 145 1.05 8.78 22.06
CA GLU A 145 0.45 7.46 22.00
C GLU A 145 1.51 6.36 21.80
N ARG A 146 1.19 5.16 22.30
CA ARG A 146 2.06 3.99 22.13
C ARG A 146 1.94 3.45 20.71
N VAL A 147 3.09 3.21 20.08
CA VAL A 147 3.17 2.63 18.74
C VAL A 147 2.41 1.30 18.64
N THR A 148 2.41 0.47 19.68
CA THR A 148 1.67 -0.80 19.68
C THR A 148 0.16 -0.64 19.59
N LYS A 149 -0.41 0.39 20.25
CA LYS A 149 -1.84 0.70 20.17
C LYS A 149 -2.20 1.18 18.76
N VAL A 150 -1.42 2.13 18.23
CA VAL A 150 -1.61 2.65 16.86
C VAL A 150 -1.44 1.54 15.83
N TRP A 151 -0.47 0.65 16.00
CA TRP A 151 -0.25 -0.51 15.14
C TRP A 151 -1.44 -1.47 15.13
N ALA A 152 -1.96 -1.85 16.30
CA ALA A 152 -3.14 -2.71 16.38
C ALA A 152 -4.33 -2.09 15.63
N HIS A 153 -4.56 -0.78 15.84
CA HIS A 153 -5.60 -0.04 15.15
C HIS A 153 -5.38 0.00 13.62
N MET A 154 -4.15 0.21 13.14
CA MET A 154 -3.80 0.15 11.72
C MET A 154 -4.10 -1.22 11.09
N LEU A 155 -3.91 -2.33 11.82
CA LEU A 155 -4.19 -3.67 11.33
C LEU A 155 -5.69 -3.98 11.29
N GLU A 156 -6.40 -3.57 12.34
CA GLU A 156 -7.84 -3.77 12.47
C GLU A 156 -8.61 -2.98 11.42
N ALA A 157 -8.34 -1.67 11.32
CA ALA A 157 -9.03 -0.78 10.39
C ALA A 157 -8.46 -0.81 8.96
N GLY A 158 -7.36 -1.54 8.73
CA GLY A 158 -6.74 -1.65 7.41
C GLY A 158 -5.91 -0.43 6.99
N TYR A 159 -5.67 0.53 7.88
CA TYR A 159 -4.87 1.72 7.57
C TYR A 159 -3.40 1.39 7.37
N THR A 160 -2.82 1.94 6.30
CA THR A 160 -1.40 1.79 5.96
C THR A 160 -0.57 3.00 6.40
N GLY A 161 -1.21 4.05 6.91
CA GLY A 161 -0.62 5.14 7.68
C GLY A 161 -1.67 6.14 8.15
N ILE A 162 -1.34 6.87 9.21
CA ILE A 162 -2.22 7.72 9.99
C ILE A 162 -1.50 9.07 10.24
N PRO A 163 -2.12 10.22 9.95
CA PRO A 163 -1.58 11.52 10.32
C PRO A 163 -1.43 11.66 11.84
N VAL A 164 -0.33 12.28 12.27
CA VAL A 164 -0.05 12.54 13.69
C VAL A 164 -0.34 14.01 13.98
N VAL A 165 -1.23 14.27 14.93
CA VAL A 165 -1.68 15.62 15.28
C VAL A 165 -1.37 15.97 16.74
N SER A 166 -1.15 17.25 17.02
CA SER A 166 -1.02 17.76 18.38
C SER A 166 -2.33 17.71 19.15
N GLU A 167 -2.29 18.03 20.45
CA GLU A 167 -3.49 18.27 21.27
C GLU A 167 -4.43 19.34 20.70
N LYS A 168 -3.89 20.28 19.92
CA LYS A 168 -4.67 21.30 19.20
C LYS A 168 -5.14 20.81 17.83
N GLU A 169 -5.07 19.52 17.53
CA GLU A 169 -5.37 18.88 16.24
C GLU A 169 -4.58 19.45 15.05
N GLU A 170 -3.38 19.97 15.32
CA GLU A 170 -2.50 20.51 14.29
C GLU A 170 -1.58 19.41 13.76
N ILE A 171 -1.45 19.29 12.45
CA ILE A 171 -0.59 18.28 11.82
C ILE A 171 0.87 18.45 12.27
N GLN A 172 1.49 17.36 12.72
CA GLN A 172 2.91 17.30 13.08
C GLN A 172 3.70 16.35 12.19
N GLY A 173 3.08 15.24 11.78
CA GLY A 173 3.76 14.17 11.08
C GLY A 173 2.81 13.12 10.51
N MET A 174 3.40 12.00 10.10
CA MET A 174 2.69 10.81 9.61
C MET A 174 3.38 9.59 10.17
N ILE A 175 2.61 8.62 10.68
CA ILE A 175 3.13 7.30 11.04
C ILE A 175 2.55 6.27 10.07
N THR A 176 3.40 5.43 9.49
CA THR A 176 3.00 4.40 8.53
C THR A 176 3.38 3.01 9.01
N ARG A 177 2.76 1.98 8.41
CA ARG A 177 3.17 0.60 8.68
C ARG A 177 4.66 0.38 8.40
N ARG A 178 5.20 1.06 7.38
CA ARG A 178 6.64 0.99 7.03
C ARG A 178 7.51 1.51 8.17
N ASP A 179 7.11 2.60 8.82
CA ASP A 179 7.87 3.20 9.92
C ASP A 179 7.87 2.27 11.14
N VAL A 180 6.70 1.71 11.48
CA VAL A 180 6.56 0.74 12.57
C VAL A 180 7.43 -0.50 12.32
N LEU A 181 7.38 -1.06 11.11
CA LEU A 181 8.20 -2.22 10.71
C LEU A 181 9.70 -1.92 10.76
N LYS A 182 10.13 -0.78 10.18
CA LYS A 182 11.54 -0.38 10.14
C LYS A 182 12.12 -0.09 11.52
N SER A 183 11.31 0.47 12.42
CA SER A 183 11.75 0.82 13.77
C SER A 183 12.06 -0.41 14.64
N GLY A 184 11.56 -1.59 14.29
CA GLY A 184 11.62 -2.78 15.13
C GLY A 184 10.80 -2.66 16.43
N ALA A 185 10.00 -1.59 16.58
CA ALA A 185 9.18 -1.34 17.76
C ALA A 185 8.06 -2.38 17.94
N VAL A 186 7.70 -3.10 16.87
CA VAL A 186 6.77 -4.23 16.89
C VAL A 186 7.47 -5.46 16.35
N ARG A 187 7.60 -6.49 17.18
CA ARG A 187 8.07 -7.81 16.74
C ARG A 187 6.90 -8.59 16.16
N ILE A 188 6.95 -8.89 14.87
CA ILE A 188 5.94 -9.71 14.19
C ILE A 188 6.33 -11.18 14.38
N GLY A 189 5.62 -11.89 15.25
CA GLY A 189 5.67 -13.34 15.38
C GLY A 189 5.79 -13.86 16.82
N ALA A 190 4.88 -14.78 17.16
CA ALA A 190 4.68 -15.50 18.42
C ALA A 190 4.50 -14.59 19.66
N GLU A 191 3.39 -14.81 20.34
CA GLU A 191 3.00 -14.25 21.64
C GLU A 191 4.20 -13.83 22.50
N ASP A 192 4.13 -12.65 23.09
CA ASP A 192 3.81 -12.41 24.52
C ASP A 192 4.12 -13.49 25.60
N SER A 193 4.81 -14.59 25.29
CA SER A 193 5.21 -15.65 26.24
C SER A 193 6.68 -15.59 26.66
N ARG A 194 7.42 -14.54 26.26
CA ARG A 194 8.60 -14.09 27.00
C ARG A 194 8.50 -12.60 27.20
N GLY A 195 7.96 -12.19 28.35
CA GLY A 195 7.77 -10.80 28.77
C GLY A 195 8.89 -9.88 28.31
N THR A 196 8.72 -9.28 27.14
CA THR A 196 9.40 -8.03 26.82
C THR A 196 8.68 -7.01 27.68
N ARG A 197 9.33 -6.65 28.80
CA ARG A 197 8.97 -5.56 29.71
C ARG A 197 7.87 -4.68 29.12
N THR A 198 6.65 -4.87 29.61
CA THR A 198 5.39 -4.20 29.21
C THR A 198 5.39 -2.68 29.49
N SER A 199 6.55 -2.02 29.43
CA SER A 199 6.77 -0.65 29.89
C SER A 199 7.50 0.27 28.88
N GLU A 200 8.09 -0.20 27.78
CA GLU A 200 8.89 0.67 26.88
C GLU A 200 8.59 0.45 25.39
N THR A 201 7.32 0.29 25.00
CA THR A 201 6.99 0.47 23.58
C THR A 201 7.18 1.95 23.21
N ALA A 202 7.88 2.21 22.12
CA ALA A 202 8.16 3.57 21.66
C ALA A 202 6.87 4.38 21.50
N LYS A 203 6.94 5.67 21.79
CA LYS A 203 5.89 6.64 21.45
C LYS A 203 5.90 6.92 19.95
N VAL A 204 4.74 7.31 19.41
CA VAL A 204 4.59 7.66 17.98
C VAL A 204 5.63 8.69 17.54
N GLU A 205 5.85 9.73 18.33
CA GLU A 205 6.82 10.80 18.04
C GLU A 205 8.25 10.31 17.79
N LYS A 206 8.62 9.13 18.31
CA LYS A 206 9.98 8.59 18.16
C LYS A 206 10.22 7.95 16.79
N ILE A 207 9.17 7.59 16.07
CA ILE A 207 9.28 6.85 14.80
C ILE A 207 8.47 7.46 13.66
N MET A 208 7.57 8.41 13.93
CA MET A 208 6.83 9.10 12.89
C MET A 208 7.77 9.87 11.95
N SER A 209 7.33 10.04 10.71
CA SER A 209 7.97 10.97 9.79
C SER A 209 7.50 12.40 10.09
N THR A 210 8.44 13.33 10.24
CA THR A 210 8.16 14.75 10.51
C THR A 210 9.21 15.65 9.81
N PRO A 211 8.84 16.84 9.31
CA PRO A 211 7.48 17.38 9.23
C PRO A 211 6.59 16.59 8.25
N ALA A 212 5.27 16.66 8.43
CA ALA A 212 4.33 16.06 7.48
C ALA A 212 4.41 16.76 6.12
N TYR A 213 4.36 15.99 5.04
CA TYR A 213 4.02 16.51 3.72
C TYR A 213 2.52 16.80 3.67
N THR A 214 2.16 18.02 3.27
CA THR A 214 0.76 18.47 3.25
C THR A 214 0.36 19.11 1.93
N LEU A 215 -0.94 19.10 1.68
CA LEU A 215 -1.64 19.78 0.59
C LEU A 215 -2.80 20.60 1.17
N THR A 216 -3.35 21.52 0.40
CA THR A 216 -4.66 22.15 0.67
C THR A 216 -5.72 21.58 -0.26
N GLU A 217 -7.01 21.87 0.00
CA GLU A 217 -8.10 21.41 -0.87
C GLU A 217 -7.98 21.94 -2.31
N ASP A 218 -7.33 23.09 -2.49
CA ASP A 218 -7.18 23.78 -3.78
C ASP A 218 -5.97 23.30 -4.58
N ASP A 219 -5.09 22.49 -3.99
CA ASP A 219 -3.95 21.95 -4.71
C ASP A 219 -4.38 21.05 -5.88
N SER A 220 -3.59 21.05 -6.95
CA SER A 220 -3.89 20.27 -8.15
C SER A 220 -3.62 18.77 -7.98
N ILE A 221 -4.29 17.98 -8.82
CA ILE A 221 -4.07 16.53 -8.92
C ILE A 221 -2.62 16.24 -9.35
N GLU A 222 -2.07 17.03 -10.28
CA GLU A 222 -0.68 16.97 -10.73
C GLU A 222 0.30 17.19 -9.58
N ARG A 223 0.10 18.22 -8.76
CA ARG A 223 0.97 18.49 -7.61
C ARG A 223 0.98 17.32 -6.64
N THR A 224 -0.17 16.71 -6.40
CA THR A 224 -0.28 15.52 -5.55
C THR A 224 0.50 14.34 -6.15
N ARG A 225 0.37 14.09 -7.46
CA ARG A 225 1.15 13.07 -8.18
C ARG A 225 2.65 13.33 -8.05
N GLU A 226 3.09 14.57 -8.27
CA GLU A 226 4.49 14.97 -8.14
C GLU A 226 5.03 14.69 -6.74
N MET A 227 4.30 15.08 -5.69
CA MET A 227 4.69 14.79 -4.31
C MET A 227 4.80 13.29 -4.04
N ILE A 228 3.80 12.51 -4.46
CA ILE A 228 3.78 11.06 -4.26
C ILE A 228 4.94 10.35 -4.97
N ILE A 229 5.30 10.78 -6.18
CA ILE A 229 6.38 10.19 -6.96
C ILE A 229 7.73 10.67 -6.43
N HIS A 230 7.91 11.97 -6.25
CA HIS A 230 9.19 12.58 -5.89
C HIS A 230 9.66 12.17 -4.49
N TYR A 231 8.75 12.18 -3.51
CA TYR A 231 9.07 11.82 -2.13
C TYR A 231 8.91 10.32 -1.82
N ASP A 232 8.55 9.49 -2.82
CA ASP A 232 8.18 8.06 -2.66
C ASP A 232 7.21 7.81 -1.48
N ILE A 233 6.20 8.69 -1.35
CA ILE A 233 5.18 8.58 -0.30
C ILE A 233 3.91 7.91 -0.83
N GLY A 234 3.21 7.19 0.04
CA GLY A 234 1.99 6.47 -0.31
C GLY A 234 0.73 7.34 -0.30
N ARG A 235 0.76 8.45 0.44
CA ARG A 235 -0.36 9.33 0.73
C ARG A 235 0.13 10.68 1.24
N VAL A 236 -0.73 11.69 1.18
CA VAL A 236 -0.47 13.07 1.63
C VAL A 236 -1.66 13.57 2.44
N THR A 237 -1.40 14.25 3.55
CA THR A 237 -2.44 14.84 4.40
C THR A 237 -2.91 16.17 3.81
N VAL A 238 -4.22 16.39 3.77
CA VAL A 238 -4.82 17.65 3.32
C VAL A 238 -5.20 18.49 4.52
N VAL A 239 -4.81 19.76 4.51
CA VAL A 239 -4.96 20.68 5.64
C VAL A 239 -5.62 22.00 5.24
N ASN A 240 -6.31 22.61 6.21
CA ASN A 240 -6.69 24.02 6.19
C ASN A 240 -5.87 24.73 7.27
N GLY A 241 -4.87 25.52 6.85
CA GLY A 241 -3.83 26.00 7.75
C GLY A 241 -3.03 24.84 8.33
N THR A 242 -3.19 24.58 9.63
CA THR A 242 -2.54 23.46 10.35
C THR A 242 -3.49 22.30 10.64
N LYS A 243 -4.80 22.47 10.44
CA LYS A 243 -5.83 21.49 10.79
C LYS A 243 -6.02 20.47 9.68
N VAL A 244 -6.10 19.19 10.03
CA VAL A 244 -6.37 18.10 9.08
C VAL A 244 -7.82 18.17 8.61
N VAL A 245 -8.03 18.23 7.29
CA VAL A 245 -9.37 18.25 6.66
C VAL A 245 -9.58 17.11 5.67
N GLY A 246 -8.51 16.39 5.32
CA GLY A 246 -8.59 15.25 4.42
C GLY A 246 -7.28 14.49 4.30
N ILE A 247 -7.32 13.40 3.54
CA ILE A 247 -6.13 12.64 3.14
C ILE A 247 -6.35 12.13 1.70
N VAL A 248 -5.27 12.10 0.92
CA VAL A 248 -5.30 11.61 -0.46
C VAL A 248 -4.19 10.59 -0.66
N ASP A 249 -4.48 9.46 -1.31
CA ASP A 249 -3.51 8.42 -1.58
C ASP A 249 -3.39 8.05 -3.08
N ARG A 250 -2.56 7.05 -3.37
CA ARG A 250 -2.33 6.57 -4.75
C ARG A 250 -3.59 6.01 -5.41
N GLN A 251 -4.53 5.44 -4.66
CA GLN A 251 -5.79 4.94 -5.22
C GLN A 251 -6.72 6.10 -5.57
N ASP A 252 -6.83 7.11 -4.70
CA ASP A 252 -7.62 8.32 -4.99
C ASP A 252 -7.11 9.02 -6.26
N LEU A 253 -5.78 9.17 -6.37
CA LEU A 253 -5.17 9.68 -7.60
C LEU A 253 -5.46 8.79 -8.79
N LEU A 254 -5.23 7.48 -8.70
CA LEU A 254 -5.46 6.60 -9.85
C LEU A 254 -6.92 6.66 -10.31
N ALA A 255 -7.87 6.76 -9.37
CA ALA A 255 -9.28 6.96 -9.67
C ALA A 255 -9.54 8.27 -10.43
N ALA A 256 -8.87 9.38 -10.07
CA ALA A 256 -8.93 10.65 -10.80
C ALA A 256 -8.42 10.49 -12.26
N PHE A 257 -7.40 9.67 -12.48
CA PHE A 257 -6.84 9.42 -13.81
C PHE A 257 -7.70 8.49 -14.69
N VAL A 258 -8.58 7.68 -14.08
CA VAL A 258 -9.48 6.75 -14.79
C VAL A 258 -10.90 7.31 -14.95
N SER A 259 -11.34 8.21 -14.07
CA SER A 259 -12.71 8.75 -14.06
C SER A 259 -13.08 9.57 -15.30
N GLY A 260 -12.10 10.12 -16.04
CA GLY A 260 -12.33 10.76 -17.34
C GLY A 260 -12.63 9.80 -18.52
N VAL A 261 -12.69 8.49 -18.28
CA VAL A 261 -12.95 7.45 -19.30
C VAL A 261 -14.40 6.93 -19.24
N SER A 262 -15.25 7.50 -18.36
CA SER A 262 -16.66 7.17 -18.24
C SER A 262 -17.53 8.18 -19.00
N GLY A 263 -17.33 8.27 -20.31
CA GLY A 263 -18.08 9.12 -21.24
C GLY A 263 -18.13 8.50 -22.62
#